data_AF-A0AAN8TA54-F1
#
_entry.id   AF-A0AAN8TA54-F1
#
_cell.length_a   1.000
_cell.length_b   1.000
_cell.length_c   1.000
_cell.angle_alpha   90.00
_cell.angle_beta   90.00
_cell.angle_gamma   90.00
#
_symmetry.space_group_name_H-M   'P 1'
#
loop_
_entity.id
_entity.type
_entity.pdbx_description
1 polymer ?
#
loop_
_entity_poly.entity_id
_entity_poly.type
_entity_poly.pdbx_seq_one_letter_code
_entity_poly.pdbx_strand_id
1 'polypeptide(L)'
;MYLLVDDIANFFWNYSSFDFAGFSCTIPHKEAALYCCTEIDPTTKAIGAINCIMNRPDGKLSGCNTYYIGAIFAIEEGLQGSQPSISGSPLAGKLFVVVGASGARKAIAYGAKEKGARVLLVANHTMDITRTMIVEHSLPHKF
;
A
#
# COMPACT_ATOMS: atom_id res chain seq x y z
N MET A 1 -15.41 13.54 -8.60
CA MET A 1 -14.68 14.12 -9.75
C MET A 1 -13.48 13.21 -10.04
N TYR A 2 -13.23 12.87 -11.30
CA TYR A 2 -12.05 12.10 -11.72
C TYR A 2 -11.11 13.03 -12.48
N LEU A 3 -9.85 13.09 -12.07
CA LEU A 3 -8.83 13.93 -12.70
C LEU A 3 -7.80 13.01 -13.34
N LEU A 4 -7.68 13.08 -14.66
CA LEU A 4 -6.60 12.41 -15.38
C LEU A 4 -5.37 13.31 -15.29
N VAL A 5 -4.28 12.73 -14.78
CA VAL A 5 -3.05 13.46 -14.47
C VAL A 5 -1.91 12.70 -15.11
N ASP A 6 -1.04 13.40 -15.83
CA ASP A 6 0.17 12.81 -16.41
C ASP A 6 1.39 13.10 -15.51
N ASP A 7 1.45 14.30 -14.93
CA ASP A 7 2.50 14.73 -14.00
C ASP A 7 1.89 15.09 -12.65
N ILE A 8 2.13 14.21 -11.67
CA ILE A 8 1.56 14.37 -10.33
C ILE A 8 2.22 15.49 -9.53
N ALA A 9 3.50 15.79 -9.78
CA ALA A 9 4.21 16.85 -9.08
C ALA A 9 3.67 18.21 -9.54
N ASN A 10 3.53 18.39 -10.85
CA ASN A 10 2.93 19.60 -11.40
C ASN A 10 1.44 19.73 -11.00
N PHE A 11 0.70 18.62 -10.96
CA PHE A 11 -0.68 18.64 -10.48
C PHE A 11 -0.75 19.16 -9.03
N PHE A 12 0.02 18.58 -8.11
CA PHE A 12 -0.02 19.06 -6.73
C PHE A 12 0.51 20.47 -6.56
N TRP A 13 1.49 20.90 -7.35
CA TRP A 13 1.95 22.29 -7.35
C TRP A 13 0.81 23.29 -7.66
N ASN A 14 -0.07 22.96 -8.60
CA ASN A 14 -1.15 23.86 -9.01
C ASN A 14 -2.45 23.69 -8.19
N TYR A 15 -2.68 22.50 -7.63
CA TYR A 15 -3.96 22.12 -7.02
C TYR A 15 -3.89 21.82 -5.51
N SER A 16 -2.74 22.02 -4.85
CA SER A 16 -2.64 21.88 -3.38
C SER A 16 -3.27 23.04 -2.59
N SER A 17 -4.24 23.75 -3.16
CA SER A 17 -4.95 24.84 -2.47
C SER A 17 -5.94 24.31 -1.42
N PHE A 18 -6.37 25.19 -0.52
CA PHE A 18 -7.37 24.90 0.52
C PHE A 18 -8.77 24.55 -0.02
N ASP A 19 -8.98 24.67 -1.33
CA ASP A 19 -10.24 24.31 -1.98
C ASP A 19 -10.48 22.79 -1.98
N PHE A 20 -9.42 22.02 -1.79
CA PHE A 20 -9.47 20.56 -1.68
C PHE A 20 -9.07 20.11 -0.27
N ALA A 21 -9.86 19.21 0.32
CA ALA A 21 -9.48 18.56 1.57
C ALA A 21 -8.37 17.50 1.36
N GLY A 22 -8.28 16.94 0.16
CA GLY A 22 -7.34 15.88 -0.17
C GLY A 22 -7.68 15.17 -1.48
N PHE A 23 -6.87 14.16 -1.81
CA PHE A 23 -6.93 13.42 -3.06
C PHE A 23 -6.81 11.92 -2.81
N SER A 24 -7.62 11.15 -3.56
CA SER A 24 -7.39 9.71 -3.71
C SER A 24 -6.53 9.49 -4.94
N CYS A 25 -5.44 8.74 -4.78
CA CYS A 25 -4.47 8.48 -5.85
C CYS A 25 -4.51 7.00 -6.25
N THR A 26 -4.55 6.75 -7.56
CA THR A 26 -4.55 5.39 -8.12
C THR A 26 -3.42 5.17 -9.14
N ILE A 27 -3.40 4.02 -9.80
CA ILE A 27 -2.43 3.66 -10.85
C ILE A 27 -2.41 4.77 -11.92
N PRO A 28 -1.23 5.18 -12.43
CA PRO A 28 0.11 4.68 -12.11
C PRO A 28 0.81 5.41 -10.94
N HIS A 29 0.14 6.36 -10.30
CA HIS A 29 0.78 7.42 -9.53
C HIS A 29 1.08 7.11 -8.06
N LYS A 30 0.67 5.97 -7.53
CA LYS A 30 0.76 5.66 -6.09
C LYS A 30 2.17 5.74 -5.51
N GLU A 31 3.18 5.38 -6.30
CA GLU A 31 4.58 5.42 -5.87
C GLU A 31 5.17 6.82 -6.05
N ALA A 32 4.87 7.50 -7.16
CA ALA A 32 5.33 8.86 -7.43
C ALA A 32 4.75 9.88 -6.42
N ALA A 33 3.49 9.71 -6.04
CA ALA A 33 2.80 10.56 -5.08
C ALA A 33 3.48 10.58 -3.70
N LEU A 34 4.15 9.49 -3.32
CA LEU A 34 4.92 9.41 -2.08
C LEU A 34 6.00 10.50 -2.00
N TYR A 35 6.63 10.85 -3.11
CA TYR A 35 7.66 11.89 -3.15
C TYR A 35 7.10 13.32 -3.10
N CYS A 36 5.80 13.49 -3.28
CA CYS A 36 5.13 14.78 -3.21
C CYS A 36 4.64 15.11 -1.79
N CYS A 37 4.60 14.13 -0.89
CA CYS A 37 4.12 14.31 0.48
C CYS A 37 5.25 14.67 1.44
N THR A 38 5.01 15.66 2.30
CA THR A 38 5.98 16.09 3.32
C THR A 38 5.92 15.22 4.57
N GLU A 39 4.73 14.73 4.92
CA GLU A 39 4.52 13.86 6.07
C GLU A 39 3.93 12.53 5.62
N ILE A 40 4.56 11.44 6.06
CA ILE A 40 4.17 10.07 5.73
C ILE A 40 4.45 9.21 6.96
N ASP A 41 3.46 8.43 7.37
CA ASP A 41 3.59 7.54 8.51
C ASP A 41 4.58 6.39 8.24
N PRO A 42 5.16 5.78 9.28
CA PRO A 42 6.16 4.72 9.10
C PRO A 42 5.66 3.51 8.31
N THR A 43 4.38 3.14 8.47
CA THR A 43 3.75 2.01 7.77
C THR A 43 3.66 2.30 6.27
N THR A 44 3.15 3.47 5.91
CA THR A 44 3.06 3.91 4.51
C THR A 44 4.44 4.04 3.88
N LYS A 45 5.44 4.54 4.62
CA LYS A 45 6.86 4.56 4.15
C LYS A 45 7.40 3.15 3.91
N ALA A 46 7.07 2.19 4.78
CA ALA A 46 7.47 0.80 4.59
C ALA A 46 6.79 0.19 3.36
N ILE A 47 5.52 0.50 3.10
CA ILE A 47 4.81 0.03 1.90
C ILE A 47 5.39 0.65 0.62
N GLY A 48 5.87 1.90 0.67
CA GLY A 48 6.48 2.58 -0.47
C GLY A 48 5.47 3.03 -1.54
N ALA A 49 4.19 3.13 -1.20
CA ALA A 49 3.14 3.60 -2.08
C ALA A 49 2.00 4.23 -1.27
N ILE A 50 1.37 5.30 -1.79
CA ILE A 50 0.24 5.97 -1.14
C ILE A 50 -1.00 5.94 -2.03
N ASN A 51 -2.18 5.96 -1.41
CA ASN A 51 -3.45 6.06 -2.14
C ASN A 51 -4.34 7.20 -1.62
N CYS A 52 -3.96 7.82 -0.51
CA CYS A 52 -4.71 8.90 0.11
C CYS A 52 -3.74 10.01 0.46
N ILE A 53 -4.12 11.24 0.10
CA ILE A 53 -3.34 12.45 0.31
C ILE A 53 -4.27 13.45 0.96
N MET A 54 -3.82 14.07 2.03
CA MET A 54 -4.59 15.05 2.79
C MET A 54 -3.87 16.39 2.72
N ASN A 55 -4.61 17.44 2.39
CA ASN A 55 -4.11 18.82 2.49
C ASN A 55 -4.11 19.23 3.96
N ARG A 56 -2.96 19.69 4.44
CA ARG A 56 -2.83 20.17 5.82
C ARG A 56 -3.11 21.68 5.89
N PRO A 57 -3.51 22.19 7.07
CA PRO A 57 -3.70 23.62 7.27
C PRO A 57 -2.46 24.48 6.99
N ASP A 58 -1.25 23.90 7.06
CA ASP A 58 0.01 24.57 6.75
C ASP A 58 0.41 24.52 5.26
N GLY A 59 -0.51 24.07 4.38
CA GLY A 59 -0.29 23.97 2.93
C GLY A 59 0.55 22.78 2.50
N LYS A 60 0.93 21.89 3.43
CA LYS A 60 1.70 20.67 3.12
C LYS A 60 0.79 19.49 2.83
N LEU A 61 1.35 18.49 2.15
CA LEU A 61 0.66 17.25 1.83
C LEU A 61 1.06 16.14 2.81
N SER A 62 0.06 15.49 3.39
CA SER A 62 0.22 14.27 4.18
C SER A 62 -0.23 13.05 3.39
N GLY A 63 0.60 12.02 3.28
CA GLY A 63 0.31 10.81 2.53
C GLY A 63 0.08 9.61 3.42
N CYS A 64 -0.94 8.81 3.13
CA CYS A 64 -1.17 7.53 3.79
C CYS A 64 -1.61 6.43 2.81
N ASN A 65 -1.41 5.18 3.24
CA ASN A 65 -1.89 3.99 2.56
C ASN A 65 -2.98 3.31 3.39
N THR A 66 -4.20 3.28 2.89
CA THR A 66 -5.33 2.60 3.55
C THR A 66 -5.64 1.23 2.93
N TYR A 67 -4.98 0.89 1.83
CA TYR A 67 -5.26 -0.33 1.07
C TYR A 67 -4.88 -1.59 1.85
N TYR A 68 -3.78 -1.55 2.62
CA TYR A 68 -3.36 -2.73 3.39
C TYR A 68 -4.41 -3.14 4.44
N ILE A 69 -5.03 -2.15 5.11
CA ILE A 69 -6.06 -2.39 6.13
C ILE A 69 -7.28 -3.03 5.49
N GLY A 70 -7.82 -2.38 4.45
CA GLY A 70 -9.04 -2.85 3.79
C GLY A 70 -8.88 -4.21 3.13
N ALA A 71 -7.75 -4.43 2.45
CA ALA A 71 -7.50 -5.70 1.78
C ALA A 71 -7.35 -6.86 2.76
N ILE A 72 -6.55 -6.69 3.83
CA ILE A 72 -6.35 -7.74 4.82
C ILE A 72 -7.63 -8.02 5.60
N PHE A 73 -8.37 -6.98 5.98
CA PHE A 73 -9.66 -7.16 6.63
C PHE A 73 -10.62 -8.00 5.78
N ALA A 74 -10.79 -7.65 4.49
CA ALA A 74 -11.66 -8.40 3.59
C ALA A 74 -11.22 -9.85 3.38
N ILE A 75 -9.89 -10.10 3.34
CA ILE A 75 -9.35 -11.46 3.25
C ILE A 75 -9.62 -12.24 4.55
N GLU A 76 -9.37 -11.64 5.71
CA GLU A 76 -9.62 -12.27 7.00
C GLU A 76 -11.11 -12.60 7.17
N GLU A 77 -12.00 -11.68 6.78
CA GLU A 77 -13.44 -11.86 6.78
C GLU A 77 -13.86 -13.03 5.87
N GLY A 78 -13.36 -13.06 4.62
CA GLY A 78 -13.65 -14.14 3.68
C GLY A 78 -13.11 -15.52 4.11
N LEU A 79 -12.02 -15.55 4.89
CA LEU A 79 -11.43 -16.79 5.42
C LEU A 79 -12.12 -17.30 6.69
N GLN A 80 -12.72 -16.41 7.49
CA GLN A 80 -13.37 -16.79 8.75
C GLN A 80 -14.76 -17.40 8.54
N GLY A 81 -15.46 -17.04 7.46
CA GLY A 81 -16.81 -17.54 7.19
C GLY A 81 -17.75 -17.32 8.40
N SER A 82 -18.63 -18.29 8.68
CA SER A 82 -19.57 -18.23 9.83
C SER A 82 -19.01 -18.80 11.14
N GLN A 83 -17.70 -19.05 11.26
CA GLN A 83 -17.11 -19.72 12.43
C GLN A 83 -16.17 -18.76 13.19
N PRO A 84 -16.63 -18.17 14.32
CA PRO A 84 -15.85 -17.22 15.08
C PRO A 84 -15.02 -17.97 16.13
N SER A 85 -13.90 -18.59 15.76
CA SER A 85 -13.06 -19.24 16.78
C SER A 85 -11.70 -19.69 16.25
N ILE A 86 -10.75 -18.77 16.13
CA ILE A 86 -9.34 -19.03 16.46
C ILE A 86 -8.79 -17.72 17.06
N SER A 87 -8.15 -17.79 18.22
CA SER A 87 -7.40 -16.67 18.79
C SER A 87 -6.21 -16.34 17.89
N GLY A 88 -6.38 -15.35 17.01
CA GLY A 88 -5.34 -14.87 16.09
C GLY A 88 -5.83 -14.64 14.66
N SER A 89 -4.95 -14.12 13.81
CA SER A 89 -5.27 -13.93 12.39
C SER A 89 -5.39 -15.28 11.67
N PRO A 90 -6.41 -15.49 10.80
CA PRO A 90 -6.49 -16.67 9.95
C PRO A 90 -5.34 -16.76 8.92
N LEU A 91 -4.52 -15.72 8.80
CA LEU A 91 -3.34 -15.66 7.92
C LEU A 91 -2.05 -16.15 8.60
N ALA A 92 -2.01 -16.21 9.93
CA ALA A 92 -0.80 -16.55 10.67
C ALA A 92 -0.27 -17.94 10.27
N GLY A 93 1.02 -18.03 9.95
CA GLY A 93 1.72 -19.25 9.54
C GLY A 93 1.41 -19.74 8.11
N LYS A 94 0.40 -19.18 7.42
CA LYS A 94 0.05 -19.56 6.06
C LYS A 94 0.99 -18.93 5.03
N LEU A 95 1.12 -19.59 3.88
CA LEU A 95 1.78 -19.01 2.71
C LEU A 95 0.79 -18.10 1.98
N PHE A 96 1.14 -16.83 1.81
CA PHE A 96 0.35 -15.81 1.14
C PHE A 96 1.04 -15.41 -0.17
N VAL A 97 0.50 -15.85 -1.31
CA VAL A 97 1.06 -15.58 -2.63
C VAL A 97 0.37 -14.38 -3.26
N VAL A 98 1.11 -13.33 -3.58
CA VAL A 98 0.59 -12.11 -4.20
C VAL A 98 1.10 -11.98 -5.62
N VAL A 99 0.20 -12.07 -6.59
CA VAL A 99 0.51 -12.00 -8.02
C VAL A 99 0.18 -10.60 -8.56
N GLY A 100 1.12 -10.00 -9.30
CA GLY A 100 0.97 -8.70 -9.95
C GLY A 100 2.19 -7.80 -9.75
N ALA A 101 2.18 -6.61 -10.35
CA ALA A 101 3.31 -5.66 -10.28
C ALA A 101 2.91 -4.25 -9.77
N SER A 102 1.67 -4.06 -9.31
CA SER A 102 1.19 -2.74 -8.86
C SER A 102 1.59 -2.43 -7.42
N GLY A 103 1.61 -1.14 -7.05
CA GLY A 103 1.83 -0.70 -5.66
C GLY A 103 0.80 -1.26 -4.65
N ALA A 104 -0.38 -1.71 -5.11
CA ALA A 104 -1.34 -2.40 -4.26
C ALA A 104 -0.80 -3.73 -3.72
N ARG A 105 0.04 -4.44 -4.50
CA ARG A 105 0.70 -5.67 -4.05
C ARG A 105 1.57 -5.44 -2.83
N LYS A 106 2.34 -4.34 -2.81
CA LYS A 106 3.20 -3.98 -1.67
C LYS A 106 2.38 -3.78 -0.40
N ALA A 107 1.23 -3.10 -0.50
CA ALA A 107 0.31 -2.89 0.62
C ALA A 107 -0.27 -4.21 1.16
N ILE A 108 -0.76 -5.08 0.26
CA ILE A 108 -1.33 -6.39 0.65
C ILE A 108 -0.25 -7.28 1.29
N ALA A 109 0.95 -7.32 0.69
CA ALA A 109 2.08 -8.10 1.20
C ALA A 109 2.53 -7.63 2.59
N TYR A 110 2.62 -6.31 2.79
CA TYR A 110 2.91 -5.73 4.10
C TYR A 110 1.86 -6.18 5.13
N GLY A 111 0.58 -5.98 4.81
CA GLY A 111 -0.50 -6.33 5.72
C GLY A 111 -0.55 -7.83 6.07
N ALA A 112 -0.30 -8.72 5.10
CA ALA A 112 -0.29 -10.16 5.35
C ALA A 112 0.89 -10.57 6.26
N LYS A 113 2.05 -9.94 6.09
CA LYS A 113 3.22 -10.15 6.94
C LYS A 113 2.97 -9.69 8.38
N GLU A 114 2.35 -8.52 8.57
CA GLU A 114 1.99 -8.00 9.90
C GLU A 114 1.03 -8.95 10.65
N LYS A 115 0.23 -9.72 9.91
CA LYS A 115 -0.64 -10.77 10.45
C LYS A 115 0.05 -12.13 10.67
N GLY A 116 1.35 -12.22 10.45
CA GLY A 116 2.14 -13.43 10.66
C GLY A 116 2.15 -14.42 9.50
N ALA A 117 1.73 -14.02 8.30
CA ALA A 117 1.84 -14.86 7.10
C ALA A 117 3.27 -14.87 6.54
N ARG A 118 3.64 -15.98 5.88
CA ARG A 118 4.81 -16.04 5.00
C ARG A 118 4.40 -15.52 3.64
N VAL A 119 5.01 -14.45 3.15
CA VAL A 119 4.58 -13.80 1.90
C VAL A 119 5.50 -14.15 0.75
N LEU A 120 4.91 -14.48 -0.41
CA LEU A 120 5.60 -14.66 -1.69
C LEU A 120 5.05 -13.64 -2.70
N LEU A 121 5.94 -12.83 -3.28
CA LEU A 121 5.59 -11.89 -4.34
C LEU A 121 5.91 -12.48 -5.71
N VAL A 122 4.94 -12.47 -6.61
CA VAL A 122 5.10 -12.89 -8.01
C VAL A 122 4.81 -11.69 -8.91
N ALA A 123 5.81 -11.23 -9.68
CA ALA A 123 5.64 -10.21 -10.72
C ALA A 123 5.66 -10.89 -12.09
N ASN A 124 4.79 -10.46 -13.02
CA ASN A 124 4.86 -10.86 -14.41
C ASN A 124 5.49 -9.73 -15.23
N HIS A 125 6.81 -9.72 -15.34
CA HIS A 125 7.53 -9.01 -16.39
C HIS A 125 8.57 -9.99 -16.96
N THR A 126 8.54 -10.16 -18.29
CA THR A 126 9.31 -11.15 -19.05
C THR A 126 10.84 -11.05 -18.90
N MET A 127 11.40 -10.11 -18.14
CA MET A 127 12.86 -9.98 -17.94
C MET A 127 13.26 -9.35 -16.61
N ASP A 128 12.47 -9.51 -15.54
CA ASP A 128 12.98 -9.20 -14.20
C ASP A 128 12.67 -10.35 -13.25
N ILE A 129 13.75 -11.04 -12.92
CA ILE A 129 13.90 -12.22 -12.08
C ILE A 129 12.78 -12.34 -11.06
N THR A 130 12.19 -13.54 -10.98
CA THR A 130 11.45 -14.06 -9.84
C THR A 130 12.17 -13.70 -8.55
N ARG A 131 11.90 -12.52 -7.99
CA ARG A 131 12.39 -12.12 -6.69
C ARG A 131 11.49 -12.83 -5.70
N THR A 132 11.78 -14.10 -5.50
CA THR A 132 11.31 -14.89 -4.37
C THR A 132 11.86 -14.21 -3.12
N MET A 133 11.19 -13.17 -2.66
CA MET A 133 11.38 -12.66 -1.30
C MET A 133 10.57 -13.57 -0.40
N ILE A 134 11.16 -14.69 0.02
CA ILE A 134 10.75 -15.30 1.29
C ILE A 134 11.26 -14.30 2.33
N VAL A 135 10.36 -13.47 2.84
CA VAL A 135 10.70 -12.54 3.93
C VAL A 135 10.77 -13.36 5.22
N GLU A 136 11.81 -14.18 5.34
CA GLU A 136 12.19 -14.84 6.59
C GLU A 136 13.18 -13.96 7.33
N HIS A 137 12.73 -13.44 8.47
CA HIS A 137 13.51 -12.77 9.51
C HIS A 137 14.42 -11.60 9.07
N SER A 138 14.17 -10.45 9.70
CA SER A 138 15.00 -9.23 9.70
C SER A 138 14.79 -8.29 8.51
N LEU A 139 14.12 -7.15 8.73
CA LEU A 139 14.41 -5.93 7.97
C LEU A 139 15.43 -5.16 8.81
N PRO A 140 16.52 -4.70 8.17
CA PRO A 140 16.41 -3.45 7.45
C PRO A 140 16.88 -3.65 6.01
N HIS A 141 16.03 -3.35 5.03
CA HIS A 141 16.37 -2.64 3.80
C HIS A 141 15.12 -2.55 2.92
N LYS A 142 15.03 -1.42 2.22
CA LYS A 142 13.85 -0.86 1.55
C LYS A 142 13.22 -1.82 0.53
N PHE A 143 11.89 -1.74 0.43
CA PHE A 143 11.09 -2.26 -0.68
C PHE A 143 11.37 -1.50 -1.99
#